data_AF-Q4SX51-F1
#
_entry.id   AF-Q4SX51-F1
#
_cell.length_a   1.000
_cell.length_b   1.000
_cell.length_c   1.000
_cell.angle_alpha   90.00
_cell.angle_beta   90.00
_cell.angle_gamma   90.00
#
_symmetry.space_group_name_H-M   'P 1'
#
loop_
_entity.id
_entity.type
_entity.pdbx_description
1 polymer ?
#
loop_
_entity_poly.entity_id
_entity_poly.type
_entity_poly.pdbx_seq_one_letter_code
_entity_poly.pdbx_strand_id
1 'polypeptide(L)'
;MSNLSKGGPKKDTKMRIRAFPMTMDEKYVNNIWDLLKNAIQEIQRKNNSGLSFEELYRNAYTMVLHKHGEKLYTGLREVVTEHLINKVR
;
A
#
# COMPACT_ATOMS: atom_id res chain seq x y z
N MET A 1 -13.66 63.36 -0.12
CA MET A 1 -12.36 62.70 0.09
C MET A 1 -12.61 61.33 0.70
N SER A 2 -11.94 60.33 0.15
CA SER A 2 -12.19 58.89 0.20
C SER A 2 -12.05 58.23 1.57
N ASN A 3 -13.04 57.42 1.97
CA ASN A 3 -12.95 56.50 3.12
C ASN A 3 -12.13 55.26 2.73
N LEU A 4 -10.95 55.10 3.35
CA LEU A 4 -10.14 53.89 3.24
C LEU A 4 -10.74 52.75 4.07
N SER A 5 -11.14 51.68 3.39
CA SER A 5 -11.42 50.36 3.96
C SER A 5 -10.14 49.76 4.55
N LYS A 6 -10.13 49.48 5.86
CA LYS A 6 -9.04 48.74 6.53
C LYS A 6 -9.22 47.23 6.27
N GLY A 7 -8.33 46.66 5.46
CA GLY A 7 -8.19 45.21 5.31
C GLY A 7 -7.72 44.55 6.61
N GLY A 8 -8.50 43.59 7.12
CA GLY A 8 -8.12 42.76 8.26
C GLY A 8 -6.97 41.79 7.93
N PRO A 9 -6.23 41.29 8.94
CA PRO A 9 -5.08 40.45 8.72
C PRO A 9 -5.51 39.08 8.20
N LYS A 10 -5.02 38.69 7.01
CA LYS A 10 -5.18 37.33 6.48
C LYS A 10 -4.33 36.39 7.35
N LYS A 11 -4.98 35.47 8.08
CA LYS A 11 -4.30 34.38 8.78
C LYS A 11 -3.78 33.38 7.75
N ASP A 12 -2.49 33.44 7.46
CA ASP A 12 -1.78 32.41 6.72
C ASP A 12 -1.85 31.09 7.49
N THR A 13 -2.87 30.28 7.17
CA THR A 13 -3.02 28.95 7.74
C THR A 13 -2.03 28.04 7.02
N LYS A 14 -0.76 28.11 7.45
CA LYS A 14 0.32 27.26 6.95
C LYS A 14 -0.11 25.81 7.14
N MET A 15 -0.46 25.15 6.03
CA MET A 15 -0.79 23.73 6.05
C MET A 15 0.43 22.97 6.60
N ARG A 16 0.32 22.47 7.83
CA ARG A 16 1.32 21.57 8.41
C ARG A 16 1.04 20.17 7.86
N ILE A 17 1.88 19.74 6.92
CA ILE A 17 1.91 18.35 6.50
C ILE A 17 2.35 17.54 7.72
N ARG A 18 1.46 16.68 8.23
CA ARG A 18 1.81 15.75 9.32
C ARG A 18 2.80 14.74 8.79
N ALA A 19 3.82 14.41 9.57
CA ALA A 19 4.73 13.32 9.22
C ALA A 19 3.92 12.04 9.04
N PHE A 20 4.19 11.31 7.95
CA PHE A 20 3.61 9.99 7.78
C PHE A 20 4.04 9.11 8.96
N PRO A 21 3.13 8.34 9.57
CA PRO A 21 3.48 7.44 10.66
C PRO A 21 4.65 6.55 10.22
N MET A 22 5.77 6.61 10.95
CA MET A 22 6.98 5.85 10.62
C MET A 22 6.80 4.34 10.81
N THR A 23 5.77 3.94 11.56
CA THR A 23 5.47 2.56 11.92
C THR A 23 4.11 2.17 11.37
N MET A 24 4.06 1.12 10.55
CA MET A 24 2.82 0.50 10.12
C MET A 24 2.27 -0.40 11.22
N ASP A 25 0.96 -0.33 11.46
CA ASP A 25 0.27 -1.26 12.34
C ASP A 25 0.30 -2.68 11.74
N GLU A 26 0.52 -3.70 12.58
CA GLU A 26 0.63 -5.10 12.14
C GLU A 26 -0.64 -5.56 11.40
N LYS A 27 -1.82 -5.11 11.85
CA LYS A 27 -3.08 -5.43 11.18
C LYS A 27 -3.10 -4.89 9.75
N TYR A 28 -2.56 -3.68 9.54
CA TYR A 28 -2.48 -3.09 8.21
C TYR A 28 -1.49 -3.84 7.31
N VAL A 29 -0.34 -4.26 7.85
CA VAL A 29 0.63 -5.10 7.13
C VAL A 29 0.01 -6.43 6.71
N ASN A 30 -0.75 -7.07 7.60
CA ASN A 30 -1.46 -8.33 7.29
C ASN A 30 -2.50 -8.13 6.18
N ASN A 31 -3.29 -7.05 6.23
CA ASN A 31 -4.26 -6.76 5.19
C ASN A 31 -3.62 -6.56 3.80
N ILE A 32 -2.47 -5.87 3.74
CA ILE A 32 -1.72 -5.73 2.49
C ILE A 32 -1.22 -7.09 2.00
N TRP A 33 -0.68 -7.91 2.89
CA TRP A 33 -0.22 -9.25 2.54
C TRP A 33 -1.37 -10.11 2.00
N ASP A 34 -2.54 -10.09 2.63
CA ASP A 34 -3.70 -10.86 2.17
C ASP A 34 -4.17 -10.41 0.77
N LEU A 35 -4.16 -9.10 0.51
CA LEU A 35 -4.44 -8.54 -0.82
C LEU A 35 -3.44 -9.06 -1.86
N LEU A 36 -2.13 -9.00 -1.56
CA LEU A 36 -1.08 -9.47 -2.46
C LEU A 36 -1.16 -10.98 -2.68
N LYS A 37 -1.40 -11.77 -1.62
CA LYS A 37 -1.57 -13.22 -1.68
C LYS A 37 -2.72 -13.59 -2.61
N ASN A 38 -3.87 -12.94 -2.46
CA ASN A 38 -5.03 -13.17 -3.33
C ASN A 38 -4.70 -12.84 -4.80
N ALA A 39 -4.04 -11.72 -5.06
CA ALA A 39 -3.63 -11.35 -6.41
C ALA A 39 -2.65 -12.37 -7.04
N ILE A 40 -1.68 -12.87 -6.27
CA ILE A 40 -0.75 -13.92 -6.73
C ILE A 40 -1.54 -15.19 -7.12
N GLN A 41 -2.51 -15.60 -6.31
CA GLN A 41 -3.34 -16.76 -6.61
C GLN A 41 -4.23 -16.56 -7.85
N GLU A 42 -4.77 -15.35 -8.05
CA GLU A 42 -5.53 -15.02 -9.27
C GLU A 42 -4.64 -15.08 -10.52
N ILE A 43 -3.39 -14.57 -10.44
CA ILE A 43 -2.41 -14.70 -11.52
C ILE A 43 -2.10 -16.17 -11.82
N GLN A 44 -1.88 -16.98 -10.79
CA GLN A 44 -1.68 -18.44 -10.92
C GLN A 44 -2.87 -19.14 -11.59
N ARG A 45 -4.11 -18.67 -11.36
CA ARG A 45 -5.33 -19.14 -12.03
C ARG A 45 -5.52 -18.55 -13.43
N LYS A 46 -4.56 -17.78 -13.94
CA LYS A 46 -4.63 -17.02 -15.20
C LYS A 46 -5.76 -15.98 -15.25
N ASN A 47 -6.23 -15.50 -14.09
CA ASN A 47 -7.26 -14.47 -13.95
C ASN A 47 -6.67 -13.11 -13.56
N ASN A 48 -5.82 -12.55 -14.42
CA ASN A 48 -5.12 -11.28 -14.11
C ASN A 48 -5.84 -10.02 -14.62
N SER A 49 -6.91 -10.15 -15.41
CA SER A 49 -7.57 -9.02 -16.08
C SER A 49 -8.22 -8.01 -15.11
N GLY A 50 -8.61 -8.45 -13.90
CA GLY A 50 -9.17 -7.60 -12.86
C GLY A 50 -8.16 -6.99 -11.90
N LEU A 51 -6.86 -7.22 -12.09
CA LEU A 51 -5.82 -6.79 -11.15
C LEU A 51 -5.24 -5.44 -11.55
N SER A 52 -5.17 -4.52 -10.58
CA SER A 52 -4.51 -3.22 -10.77
C SER A 52 -3.01 -3.32 -10.51
N PHE A 53 -2.20 -3.20 -11.56
CA PHE A 53 -0.74 -3.22 -11.42
C PHE A 53 -0.23 -2.13 -10.45
N GLU A 54 -0.76 -0.90 -10.57
CA GLU A 54 -0.34 0.22 -9.73
C GLU A 54 -0.61 -0.04 -8.24
N GLU A 55 -1.79 -0.58 -7.92
CA GLU A 55 -2.17 -0.88 -6.54
C GLU A 55 -1.29 -1.99 -5.95
N LEU A 56 -1.10 -3.09 -6.68
CA LEU A 56 -0.27 -4.21 -6.23
C LEU A 56 1.18 -3.75 -6.01
N TYR A 57 1.73 -2.98 -6.95
CA TYR A 57 3.09 -2.45 -6.83
C TYR A 57 3.24 -1.51 -5.63
N ARG A 58 2.31 -0.56 -5.45
CA ARG A 58 2.33 0.39 -4.31
C ARG A 58 2.28 -0.34 -2.97
N ASN A 59 1.44 -1.37 -2.85
CA ASN A 59 1.29 -2.18 -1.66
C ASN A 59 2.56 -2.97 -1.33
N ALA A 60 3.15 -3.66 -2.31
CA ALA A 60 4.40 -4.37 -2.14
C ALA A 60 5.56 -3.42 -1.78
N TYR A 61 5.67 -2.28 -2.47
CA TYR A 61 6.64 -1.23 -2.17
C TYR A 61 6.48 -0.71 -0.73
N THR A 62 5.24 -0.48 -0.29
CA THR A 62 4.94 0.01 1.07
C THR A 62 5.42 -0.98 2.15
N MET A 63 5.22 -2.29 1.95
CA MET A 63 5.74 -3.31 2.86
C MET A 63 7.27 -3.27 2.96
N VAL A 64 7.96 -3.18 1.82
CA VAL A 64 9.43 -3.15 1.80
C VAL A 64 9.98 -1.86 2.40
N LEU A 65 9.36 -0.71 2.08
CA LEU A 65 9.74 0.60 2.60
C LEU A 65 9.73 0.62 4.13
N HIS A 66 8.71 0.02 4.73
CA HIS A 66 8.55 -0.07 6.20
C HIS A 66 9.17 -1.34 6.80
N LYS A 67 10.15 -1.95 6.11
CA LYS A 67 10.96 -3.08 6.63
C LYS A 67 10.19 -4.39 6.87
N HIS A 68 9.02 -4.58 6.26
CA HIS A 68 8.27 -5.84 6.28
C HIS A 68 8.59 -6.76 5.07
N GLY A 69 9.77 -6.60 4.47
CA GLY A 69 10.21 -7.37 3.30
C GLY A 69 10.36 -8.88 3.58
N GLU A 70 10.75 -9.27 4.80
CA GLU A 70 10.89 -10.67 5.18
C GLU A 70 9.54 -11.42 5.14
N LYS A 71 8.46 -10.78 5.64
CA LYS A 71 7.10 -11.33 5.59
C LYS A 71 6.64 -11.51 4.15
N LEU A 72 6.87 -10.50 3.30
CA LEU A 72 6.52 -10.56 1.88
C LEU A 72 7.28 -11.69 1.17
N TYR A 73 8.58 -11.80 1.38
CA TYR A 73 9.43 -12.82 0.76
C TYR A 73 9.03 -14.24 1.18
N THR A 74 8.87 -14.45 2.50
CA THR A 74 8.50 -15.76 3.06
C THR A 74 7.12 -16.18 2.57
N GLY A 75 6.14 -15.27 2.64
CA GLY A 75 4.78 -15.54 2.16
C GLY A 75 4.74 -15.82 0.66
N LEU A 76 5.50 -15.10 -0.16
CA LEU A 76 5.59 -15.37 -1.59
C LEU A 76 6.11 -16.79 -1.86
N ARG A 77 7.20 -17.18 -1.18
CA ARG A 77 7.77 -18.53 -1.30
C ARG A 77 6.72 -19.58 -0.97
N GLU A 78 5.99 -19.43 0.14
CA GLU A 78 4.94 -20.36 0.55
C GLU A 78 3.83 -20.49 -0.48
N VAL A 79 3.28 -19.37 -0.97
CA VAL A 79 2.17 -19.37 -1.94
C VAL A 79 2.58 -20.00 -3.28
N VAL A 80 3.80 -19.73 -3.75
CA VAL A 80 4.31 -20.35 -4.99
C VAL A 80 4.55 -21.84 -4.79
N THR A 81 5.20 -22.24 -3.68
CA THR A 81 5.43 -23.64 -3.35
C THR A 81 4.11 -24.42 -3.23
N GLU A 82 3.12 -23.87 -2.53
CA GLU A 82 1.80 -24.48 -2.36
C GLU A 82 1.12 -24.73 -3.73
N HIS A 83 1.16 -23.75 -4.63
CA HIS A 83 0.58 -23.88 -5.95
C HIS A 83 1.27 -24.98 -6.77
N LEU A 84 2.60 -24.99 -6.79
CA LEU A 84 3.38 -25.97 -7.55
C LEU A 84 3.18 -27.40 -7.02
N ILE A 85 3.05 -27.59 -5.72
CA ILE A 85 2.85 -28.93 -5.13
C ILE A 85 1.41 -29.44 -5.38
N ASN A 86 0.41 -28.58 -5.19
CA ASN A 86 -0.99 -29.00 -5.09
C ASN A 86 -1.78 -28.88 -6.40
N LYS A 87 -1.35 -28.03 -7.33
CA LYS A 87 -2.12 -27.71 -8.55
C LYS A 87 -1.37 -27.99 -9.85
N VAL A 88 -0.04 -28.00 -9.83
CA VAL A 88 0.78 -28.33 -10.99
C VAL A 88 1.19 -29.80 -10.88
N ARG A 89 0.33 -30.70 -11.35
CA ARG A 89 0.62 -32.12 -11.57
C ARG A 89 0.08 -32.55 -12.92
#